data_AF-A0A2S9YW37-F1
#
_entry.id   AF-A0A2S9YW37-F1
#
_cell.length_a   1.000
_cell.length_b   1.000
_cell.length_c   1.000
_cell.angle_alpha   90.00
_cell.angle_beta   90.00
_cell.angle_gamma   90.00
#
_symmetry.space_group_name_H-M   'P 1'
#
loop_
_entity.id
_entity.type
_entity.pdbx_description
1 polymer ?
#
loop_
_entity_poly.entity_id
_entity_poly.type
_entity_poly.pdbx_seq_one_letter_code
_entity_poly.pdbx_strand_id
1 'polypeptide(L)'
;MLSISRTLVIAALLGVILACLGALWSNGAATRRASTYAMAGDSLAELALLAGIADDDGQLQRGEPMPVEVISDGGPLWVLDSVERAVAGDPHFSSGDSPHLLRAEVIDARGGVALQLHLWRAGWELRTPEPRRVRIAAWAAVVAAIVGAALALYVQRVSVGVAAAGVLAQLFLAIDPLPRELFPPQRLVDEWAAGPLIGRVIPLIRGLEGLELGVVAAALAGSLVLVGFDHKRTRGRDGDVGLGSATLTASLGTIGAIAWIEAASRGSLFAACDPRFGGYAGWLALAGLILAWLPAIRVSREAWRARA
;
A
#
# COMPACT_ATOMS: atom_id res chain seq x y z
N MET A 1 -30.15 -8.09 23.46
CA MET A 1 -28.80 -7.46 23.45
C MET A 1 -27.78 -8.58 23.46
N LEU A 2 -26.93 -8.69 22.42
CA LEU A 2 -25.83 -9.65 22.40
C LEU A 2 -24.83 -9.25 23.49
N SER A 3 -24.61 -10.14 24.46
CA SER A 3 -23.64 -9.93 25.54
C SER A 3 -22.23 -10.13 24.99
N ILE A 4 -21.48 -9.04 24.80
CA ILE A 4 -20.07 -9.14 24.43
C ILE A 4 -19.30 -9.61 25.66
N SER A 5 -18.55 -10.72 25.53
CA SER A 5 -17.79 -11.24 26.65
C SER A 5 -16.71 -10.25 27.10
N ARG A 6 -16.51 -10.12 28.41
CA ARG A 6 -15.48 -9.25 28.99
C ARG A 6 -14.09 -9.50 28.39
N THR A 7 -13.77 -10.76 28.09
CA THR A 7 -12.51 -11.17 27.45
C THR A 7 -12.31 -10.53 26.08
N LEU A 8 -13.36 -10.40 25.27
CA LEU A 8 -13.28 -9.76 23.95
C LEU A 8 -13.09 -8.26 24.05
N VAL A 9 -13.75 -7.62 25.01
CA VAL A 9 -13.55 -6.18 25.27
C VAL A 9 -12.10 -5.92 25.67
N ILE A 10 -11.54 -6.72 26.58
CA ILE A 10 -10.15 -6.61 27.00
C ILE A 10 -9.20 -6.84 25.81
N ALA A 11 -9.42 -7.90 25.02
CA ALA A 11 -8.61 -8.18 23.84
C ALA A 11 -8.65 -7.05 22.81
N ALA A 12 -9.81 -6.43 22.60
CA ALA A 12 -9.95 -5.31 21.69
C ALA A 12 -9.24 -4.05 22.17
N LEU A 13 -9.35 -3.73 23.47
CA LEU A 13 -8.62 -2.60 24.07
C LEU A 13 -7.10 -2.79 23.96
N LEU A 14 -6.61 -3.99 24.27
CA LEU A 14 -5.19 -4.33 24.08
C LEU A 14 -4.80 -4.22 22.60
N GLY A 15 -5.65 -4.69 21.68
CA GLY A 15 -5.45 -4.55 20.25
C GLY A 15 -5.31 -3.10 19.80
N VAL A 16 -6.19 -2.21 20.26
CA VAL A 16 -6.13 -0.77 19.98
C VAL A 16 -4.83 -0.15 20.51
N ILE A 17 -4.44 -0.47 21.74
CA ILE A 17 -3.19 0.05 22.33
C ILE A 17 -1.98 -0.39 21.50
N LEU A 18 -1.90 -1.68 21.15
CA LEU A 18 -0.81 -2.22 20.32
C LEU A 18 -0.81 -1.59 18.92
N ALA A 19 -1.98 -1.40 18.33
CA ALA A 19 -2.13 -0.76 17.02
C ALA A 19 -1.58 0.67 17.03
N CYS A 20 -1.98 1.47 18.03
CA CYS A 20 -1.51 2.84 18.19
C CYS A 20 -0.01 2.95 18.49
N LEU A 21 0.53 2.08 19.35
CA LEU A 21 1.97 2.03 19.62
C LEU A 21 2.77 1.66 18.37
N GLY A 22 2.30 0.65 17.62
CA GLY A 22 2.92 0.23 16.36
C GLY A 22 2.90 1.35 15.32
N ALA A 23 1.77 2.05 15.18
CA ALA A 23 1.65 3.20 14.30
C ALA A 23 2.61 4.34 14.69
N LEU A 24 2.72 4.66 15.97
CA LEU A 24 3.62 5.71 16.46
C LEU A 24 5.09 5.37 16.13
N TRP A 25 5.50 4.12 16.38
CA TRP A 25 6.86 3.66 16.11
C TRP A 25 7.15 3.49 14.62
N SER A 26 6.13 3.25 13.80
CA SER A 26 6.26 3.11 12.35
C SER A 26 6.61 4.43 11.64
N ASN A 27 6.52 5.58 12.29
CA ASN A 27 7.03 6.84 11.77
C ASN A 27 8.56 7.01 11.99
N GLY A 28 9.26 5.95 12.39
CA GLY A 28 10.69 5.97 12.71
C GLY A 28 11.64 5.89 11.50
N ALA A 29 12.94 5.79 11.80
CA ALA A 29 14.01 5.69 10.80
C ALA A 29 13.93 4.38 9.97
N ALA A 30 13.49 3.27 10.58
CA ALA A 30 13.36 1.97 9.91
C ALA A 30 12.46 2.04 8.66
N THR A 31 11.27 2.61 8.81
CA THR A 31 10.29 2.76 7.72
C THR A 31 10.79 3.67 6.61
N ARG A 32 11.51 4.76 6.97
CA ARG A 32 12.13 5.66 5.98
C ARG A 32 13.22 4.96 5.18
N ARG A 33 14.08 4.18 5.82
CA ARG A 33 15.10 3.36 5.15
C ARG A 33 14.48 2.32 4.22
N ALA A 34 13.47 1.58 4.70
CA ALA A 34 12.75 0.58 3.89
C ALA A 34 12.04 1.23 2.68
N SER A 35 11.39 2.38 2.89
CA SER A 35 10.75 3.14 1.81
C SER A 35 11.77 3.65 0.79
N THR A 36 12.93 4.12 1.25
CA THR A 36 14.00 4.63 0.37
C THR A 36 14.65 3.50 -0.42
N TYR A 37 14.88 2.34 0.20
CA TYR A 37 15.33 1.14 -0.50
C TYR A 37 14.37 0.71 -1.61
N ALA A 38 13.06 0.70 -1.33
CA ALA A 38 12.05 0.37 -2.35
C ALA A 38 12.03 1.40 -3.50
N MET A 39 12.04 2.70 -3.19
CA MET A 39 12.11 3.76 -4.20
C MET A 39 13.40 3.68 -5.04
N ALA A 40 14.52 3.32 -4.43
CA ALA A 40 15.80 3.17 -5.11
C ALA A 40 15.75 2.03 -6.11
N GLY A 41 15.20 0.86 -5.73
CA GLY A 41 15.01 -0.26 -6.65
C GLY A 41 14.18 0.11 -7.89
N ASP A 42 13.03 0.77 -7.68
CA ASP A 42 12.18 1.22 -8.80
C ASP A 42 12.90 2.26 -9.70
N SER A 43 13.69 3.16 -9.10
CA SER A 43 14.45 4.19 -9.81
C SER A 43 15.64 3.61 -10.58
N LEU A 44 16.28 2.57 -10.07
CA LEU A 44 17.36 1.85 -10.75
C LEU A 44 16.84 1.16 -12.01
N ALA A 45 15.69 0.50 -11.95
CA ALA A 45 15.07 -0.10 -13.13
C ALA A 45 14.82 0.95 -14.24
N GLU A 46 14.32 2.12 -13.88
CA GLU A 46 14.09 3.22 -14.82
C GLU A 46 15.42 3.79 -15.39
N LEU A 47 16.44 3.96 -14.55
CA LEU A 47 17.76 4.38 -15.01
C LEU A 47 18.44 3.34 -15.91
N ALA A 48 18.24 2.04 -15.66
CA ALA A 48 18.77 0.98 -16.49
C ALA A 48 18.19 1.05 -17.92
N LEU A 49 16.89 1.30 -18.04
CA LEU A 49 16.22 1.53 -19.34
C LEU A 49 16.78 2.78 -20.03
N LEU A 50 16.81 3.92 -19.33
CA LEU A 50 17.29 5.19 -19.89
C LEU A 50 18.77 5.15 -20.30
N ALA A 51 19.59 4.37 -19.60
CA ALA A 51 21.01 4.22 -19.88
C ALA A 51 21.30 3.17 -20.97
N GLY A 52 20.28 2.49 -21.51
CA GLY A 52 20.43 1.39 -22.47
C GLY A 52 21.19 0.20 -21.87
N ILE A 53 21.00 -0.05 -20.57
CA ILE A 53 21.55 -1.22 -19.86
C ILE A 53 20.53 -2.35 -19.87
N ALA A 54 19.24 -2.01 -19.75
CA ALA A 54 18.11 -2.89 -19.91
C ALA A 54 17.37 -2.61 -21.23
N ASP A 55 16.77 -3.63 -21.83
CA ASP A 55 15.75 -3.47 -22.87
C ASP A 55 14.34 -3.26 -22.28
N ASP A 56 13.35 -3.06 -23.15
CA ASP A 56 11.96 -2.83 -22.75
C ASP A 56 11.34 -4.01 -21.97
N ASP A 57 11.91 -5.22 -22.11
CA ASP A 57 11.52 -6.43 -21.38
C ASP A 57 12.28 -6.56 -20.04
N GLY A 58 13.11 -5.58 -19.69
CA GLY A 58 13.93 -5.56 -18.48
C GLY A 58 15.09 -6.56 -18.50
N GLN A 59 15.46 -7.07 -19.68
CA GLN A 59 16.62 -7.94 -19.85
C GLN A 59 17.89 -7.12 -20.01
N LEU A 60 18.99 -7.64 -19.47
CA LEU A 60 20.29 -7.03 -19.64
C LEU A 60 20.71 -7.04 -21.11
N GLN A 61 21.05 -5.87 -21.64
CA GLN A 61 21.65 -5.76 -22.99
C GLN A 61 23.15 -6.06 -22.99
N ARG A 62 23.75 -6.30 -21.83
CA ARG A 62 25.17 -6.60 -21.64
C ARG A 62 25.35 -7.93 -20.93
N GLY A 63 26.55 -8.51 -21.02
CA GLY A 63 26.87 -9.75 -20.29
C GLY A 63 27.06 -9.56 -18.79
N GLU A 64 27.30 -8.33 -18.33
CA GLU A 64 27.63 -8.01 -16.93
C GLU A 64 26.93 -6.72 -16.46
N PRO A 65 26.60 -6.63 -15.16
CA PRO A 65 26.05 -5.41 -14.55
C PRO A 65 27.05 -4.24 -14.65
N MET A 66 26.53 -3.01 -14.78
CA MET A 66 27.35 -1.81 -14.83
C MET A 66 27.90 -1.47 -13.43
N PRO A 67 29.24 -1.37 -13.25
CA PRO A 67 29.79 -0.94 -11.99
C PRO A 67 29.51 0.55 -11.77
N VAL A 68 29.08 0.92 -10.57
CA VAL A 68 28.81 2.30 -10.15
C VAL A 68 29.34 2.55 -8.74
N GLU A 69 29.88 3.76 -8.52
CA GLU A 69 30.18 4.27 -7.20
C GLU A 69 28.97 5.06 -6.69
N VAL A 70 28.40 4.64 -5.57
CA VAL A 70 27.23 5.31 -4.98
C VAL A 70 27.70 6.49 -4.15
N ILE A 71 27.15 7.67 -4.43
CA ILE A 71 27.46 8.91 -3.70
C ILE A 71 26.16 9.58 -3.23
N SER A 72 26.19 10.30 -2.11
CA SER A 72 25.02 11.03 -1.59
C SER A 72 25.26 12.53 -1.64
N ASP A 73 24.32 13.28 -2.19
CA ASP A 73 24.40 14.75 -2.25
C ASP A 73 23.79 15.41 -1.02
N GLY A 74 24.36 15.11 0.14
CA GLY A 74 23.79 15.49 1.42
C GLY A 74 22.61 14.61 1.84
N GLY A 75 21.83 15.09 2.81
CA GLY A 75 20.79 14.32 3.47
C GLY A 75 21.31 13.39 4.58
N PRO A 76 20.44 12.56 5.16
CA PRO A 76 20.83 11.66 6.25
C PRO A 76 21.78 10.55 5.78
N LEU A 77 22.81 10.24 6.59
CA LEU A 77 23.81 9.20 6.25
C LEU A 77 23.23 7.81 5.94
N TRP A 78 22.05 7.48 6.47
CA TRP A 78 21.40 6.19 6.22
C TRP A 78 20.88 6.00 4.78
N VAL A 79 20.79 7.09 4.00
CA VAL A 79 20.36 7.06 2.60
C VAL A 79 21.34 6.24 1.77
N LEU A 80 22.64 6.47 1.96
CA LEU A 80 23.69 5.79 1.22
C LEU A 80 23.58 4.27 1.40
N ASP A 81 23.56 3.79 2.65
CA ASP A 81 23.38 2.37 2.96
C ASP A 81 22.13 1.75 2.31
N SER A 82 21.05 2.53 2.17
CA SER A 82 19.79 2.04 1.60
C SER A 82 19.87 1.93 0.08
N VAL A 83 20.54 2.88 -0.58
CA VAL A 83 20.76 2.88 -2.03
C VAL A 83 21.80 1.84 -2.41
N GLU A 84 22.91 1.73 -1.69
CA GLU A 84 23.94 0.70 -1.92
C GLU A 84 23.36 -0.71 -1.80
N ARG A 85 22.48 -0.96 -0.81
CA ARG A 85 21.78 -2.25 -0.72
C ARG A 85 20.82 -2.48 -1.88
N ALA A 86 20.19 -1.44 -2.42
CA ALA A 86 19.36 -1.55 -3.60
C ALA A 86 20.20 -1.92 -4.82
N VAL A 87 21.34 -1.23 -5.03
CA VAL A 87 22.32 -1.53 -6.09
C VAL A 87 22.84 -2.96 -5.96
N ALA A 88 23.21 -3.39 -4.76
CA ALA A 88 23.72 -4.76 -4.54
C ALA A 88 22.68 -5.86 -4.83
N GLY A 89 21.38 -5.51 -4.79
CA GLY A 89 20.29 -6.43 -5.14
C GLY A 89 19.78 -6.28 -6.57
N ASP A 90 20.29 -5.31 -7.34
CA ASP A 90 19.84 -5.02 -8.69
C ASP A 90 20.65 -5.84 -9.71
N PRO A 91 20.02 -6.42 -10.76
CA PRO A 91 20.75 -7.19 -11.76
C PRO A 91 21.53 -6.31 -12.75
N HIS A 92 21.19 -5.03 -12.93
CA HIS A 92 21.76 -4.12 -13.93
C HIS A 92 22.96 -3.33 -13.44
N PHE A 93 23.07 -3.15 -12.13
CA PHE A 93 24.14 -2.37 -11.51
C PHE A 93 24.92 -3.22 -10.51
N SER A 94 26.20 -2.90 -10.34
CA SER A 94 27.03 -3.46 -9.28
C SER A 94 27.76 -2.34 -8.55
N SER A 95 27.87 -2.46 -7.23
CA SER A 95 28.62 -1.48 -6.43
C SER A 95 30.12 -1.75 -6.56
N GLY A 96 30.92 -0.71 -6.81
CA GLY A 96 32.38 -0.83 -6.82
C GLY A 96 33.07 0.44 -7.30
N ASP A 97 34.41 0.47 -7.21
CA ASP A 97 35.22 1.56 -7.75
C ASP A 97 34.98 1.67 -9.26
N SER A 98 34.33 2.75 -9.68
CA SER A 98 33.88 2.94 -11.06
C SER A 98 33.99 4.40 -11.46
N PRO A 99 34.35 4.70 -12.72
CA PRO A 99 34.22 6.06 -13.26
C PRO A 99 32.76 6.50 -13.45
N HIS A 100 31.78 5.65 -13.11
CA HIS A 100 30.35 5.95 -13.18
C HIS A 100 29.83 6.21 -11.77
N LEU A 101 29.23 7.38 -11.57
CA LEU A 101 28.71 7.77 -10.26
C LEU A 101 27.19 7.60 -10.25
N LEU A 102 26.67 6.91 -9.26
CA LEU A 102 25.25 6.89 -8.95
C LEU A 102 25.01 7.84 -7.77
N ARG A 103 24.57 9.06 -8.08
CA ARG A 103 24.28 10.09 -7.08
C ARG A 103 22.84 9.97 -6.59
N ALA A 104 22.69 9.83 -5.28
CA ALA A 104 21.42 9.87 -4.58
C ALA A 104 21.18 11.25 -3.97
N GLU A 105 20.08 11.88 -4.35
CA GLU A 105 19.57 13.11 -3.74
C GLU A 105 18.33 12.78 -2.93
N VAL A 106 18.31 13.14 -1.64
CA VAL A 106 17.18 12.87 -0.75
C VAL A 106 16.76 14.12 0.00
N ILE A 107 15.46 14.35 -0.01
CA ILE A 107 14.80 15.33 0.83
C ILE A 107 13.95 14.57 1.87
N ASP A 108 14.39 14.59 3.12
CA ASP A 108 13.67 14.03 4.29
C ASP A 108 12.98 15.17 5.04
N ALA A 109 11.65 15.14 5.08
CA ALA A 109 10.86 16.09 5.86
C ALA A 109 9.84 15.37 6.74
N ARG A 110 9.22 16.13 7.64
CA ARG A 110 8.15 15.59 8.48
C ARG A 110 7.02 15.05 7.58
N GLY A 111 6.76 13.75 7.70
CA GLY A 111 5.68 13.07 7.00
C GLY A 111 6.03 12.47 5.64
N GLY A 112 7.27 12.58 5.15
CA GLY A 112 7.63 11.95 3.87
C GLY A 112 9.09 12.05 3.46
N VAL A 113 9.45 11.25 2.46
CA VAL A 113 10.78 11.21 1.85
C VAL A 113 10.62 11.35 0.34
N ALA A 114 11.46 12.17 -0.29
CA ALA A 114 11.66 12.16 -1.73
C ALA A 114 13.08 11.70 -2.07
N LEU A 115 13.21 10.88 -3.10
CA LEU A 115 14.46 10.34 -3.63
C LEU A 115 14.54 10.64 -5.13
N GLN A 116 15.69 11.14 -5.57
CA GLN A 116 16.06 11.21 -6.97
C GLN A 116 17.41 10.55 -7.18
N LEU A 117 17.52 9.71 -8.21
CA LEU A 117 18.77 9.05 -8.59
C LEU A 117 19.29 9.66 -9.89
N HIS A 118 20.59 9.89 -9.93
CA HIS A 118 21.31 10.47 -11.06
C HIS A 118 22.48 9.56 -11.40
N LEU A 119 22.53 9.06 -12.64
CA LEU A 119 23.64 8.28 -13.14
C LEU A 119 24.56 9.17 -13.99
N TRP A 120 25.77 9.39 -13.52
CA TRP A 120 26.84 10.06 -14.25
C TRP A 120 27.69 9.05 -15.01
N ARG A 121 27.66 9.12 -16.34
CA ARG A 121 28.37 8.19 -17.22
C ARG A 121 29.01 8.94 -18.38
N ALA A 122 30.34 8.86 -18.49
CA ALA A 122 31.11 9.38 -19.62
C ALA A 122 30.80 10.87 -19.98
N GLY A 123 30.62 11.71 -18.97
CA GLY A 123 30.31 13.14 -19.13
C GLY A 123 28.82 13.47 -19.32
N TRP A 124 27.94 12.46 -19.32
CA TRP A 124 26.49 12.62 -19.34
C TRP A 124 25.90 12.39 -17.96
N GLU A 125 24.86 13.14 -17.62
CA GLU A 125 24.06 12.92 -16.41
C GLU A 125 22.66 12.48 -16.82
N LEU A 126 22.35 11.21 -16.56
CA LEU A 126 21.03 10.64 -16.72
C LEU A 126 20.30 10.79 -15.40
N ARG A 127 19.07 11.32 -15.43
CA ARG A 127 18.27 11.56 -14.23
C ARG A 127 16.95 10.84 -14.39
N THR A 128 16.43 10.28 -13.30
CA THR A 128 15.01 9.90 -13.31
C THR A 128 14.18 11.18 -13.54
N PRO A 129 13.20 11.16 -14.45
CA PRO A 129 12.49 12.35 -14.91
C PRO A 129 11.73 13.06 -13.78
N GLU A 130 11.22 12.30 -12.81
CA GLU A 130 10.58 12.84 -11.60
C GLU A 130 11.17 12.22 -10.33
N PRO A 131 11.29 12.98 -9.23
CA PRO A 131 11.68 12.42 -7.95
C PRO A 131 10.58 11.49 -7.43
N ARG A 132 10.97 10.30 -6.96
CA ARG A 132 10.07 9.36 -6.31
C ARG A 132 9.77 9.86 -4.90
N ARG A 133 8.51 9.78 -4.49
CA ARG A 133 8.03 10.37 -3.22
C ARG A 133 7.19 9.37 -2.46
N VAL A 134 7.41 9.25 -1.16
CA VAL A 134 6.64 8.35 -0.28
C VAL A 134 6.22 9.08 1.00
N ARG A 135 4.95 8.90 1.39
CA ARG A 135 4.39 9.45 2.62
C ARG A 135 4.64 8.49 3.78
N ILE A 136 5.04 9.02 4.92
CA ILE A 136 5.20 8.25 6.17
C ILE A 136 4.03 8.62 7.09
N ALA A 137 2.89 7.96 6.85
CA ALA A 137 1.60 8.27 7.48
C ALA A 137 0.82 6.99 7.84
N ALA A 138 1.52 5.99 8.36
CA ALA A 138 0.92 4.70 8.73
C ALA A 138 -0.23 4.84 9.76
N TRP A 139 -0.20 5.91 10.55
CA TRP A 139 -1.27 6.29 11.48
C TRP A 139 -2.64 6.43 10.79
N ALA A 140 -2.68 6.94 9.55
CA ALA A 140 -3.94 7.19 8.85
C ALA A 140 -4.72 5.88 8.62
N ALA A 141 -4.03 4.84 8.16
CA ALA A 141 -4.61 3.51 7.97
C ALA A 141 -5.02 2.86 9.30
N VAL A 142 -4.19 3.01 10.34
CA VAL A 142 -4.46 2.41 11.66
C VAL A 142 -5.66 3.06 12.35
N VAL A 143 -5.71 4.38 12.43
CA VAL A 143 -6.83 5.12 13.05
C VAL A 143 -8.12 4.84 12.30
N ALA A 144 -8.09 4.87 10.96
CA ALA A 144 -9.27 4.54 10.15
C ALA A 144 -9.78 3.11 10.38
N ALA A 145 -8.87 2.13 10.53
CA ALA A 145 -9.25 0.75 10.84
C ALA A 145 -9.85 0.60 12.25
N ILE A 146 -9.36 1.34 13.25
CA ILE A 146 -9.92 1.36 14.62
C ILE A 146 -11.33 1.96 14.60
N VAL A 147 -11.52 3.09 13.91
CA VAL A 147 -12.84 3.73 13.76
C VAL A 147 -13.79 2.80 13.00
N GLY A 148 -13.32 2.14 11.94
CA GLY A 148 -14.08 1.14 11.20
C GLY A 148 -14.51 -0.04 12.07
N ALA A 149 -13.65 -0.54 12.97
CA ALA A 149 -13.98 -1.60 13.92
C ALA A 149 -15.09 -1.16 14.89
N ALA A 150 -14.97 0.06 15.44
CA ALA A 150 -15.98 0.63 16.33
C ALA A 150 -17.34 0.80 15.63
N LEU A 151 -17.33 1.26 14.37
CA LEU A 151 -18.55 1.39 13.57
C LEU A 151 -19.15 0.02 13.22
N ALA A 152 -18.32 -0.98 12.90
CA ALA A 152 -18.78 -2.34 12.64
C ALA A 152 -19.49 -2.93 13.87
N LEU A 153 -19.00 -2.63 15.08
CA LEU A 153 -19.65 -3.02 16.33
C LEU A 153 -20.98 -2.30 16.57
N TYR A 154 -21.00 -0.99 16.33
CA TYR A 154 -22.21 -0.19 16.49
C TYR A 154 -23.34 -0.61 15.54
N VAL A 155 -23.01 -0.80 14.26
CA VAL A 155 -23.97 -1.18 13.20
C VAL A 155 -24.17 -2.70 13.12
N GLN A 156 -23.34 -3.49 13.82
CA GLN A 156 -23.30 -4.96 13.77
C GLN A 156 -23.08 -5.50 12.35
N ARG A 157 -22.32 -4.78 11.52
CA ARG A 157 -22.01 -5.14 10.12
C ARG A 157 -20.54 -4.85 9.79
N VAL A 158 -19.77 -5.92 9.55
CA VAL A 158 -18.34 -5.82 9.21
C VAL A 158 -18.12 -5.08 7.89
N SER A 159 -18.93 -5.34 6.87
CA SER A 159 -18.83 -4.68 5.56
C SER A 159 -18.90 -3.16 5.65
N VAL A 160 -19.79 -2.62 6.49
CA VAL A 160 -19.93 -1.18 6.72
C VAL A 160 -18.68 -0.62 7.40
N GLY A 161 -18.15 -1.32 8.41
CA GLY A 161 -16.92 -0.90 9.07
C GLY A 161 -15.70 -0.91 8.15
N VAL A 162 -15.58 -1.93 7.29
CA VAL A 162 -14.46 -2.03 6.31
C VAL A 162 -14.58 -0.93 5.25
N ALA A 163 -15.79 -0.68 4.73
CA ALA A 163 -16.05 0.44 3.83
C ALA A 163 -15.68 1.79 4.46
N ALA A 164 -16.11 2.02 5.70
CA ALA A 164 -15.76 3.23 6.45
C ALA A 164 -14.25 3.34 6.70
N ALA A 165 -13.57 2.25 7.06
CA ALA A 165 -12.12 2.24 7.24
C ALA A 165 -11.39 2.62 5.94
N GLY A 166 -11.82 2.09 4.80
CA GLY A 166 -11.26 2.46 3.49
C GLY A 166 -11.46 3.93 3.17
N VAL A 167 -12.69 4.44 3.29
CA VAL A 167 -13.01 5.86 3.01
C VAL A 167 -12.27 6.80 3.95
N LEU A 168 -12.26 6.51 5.26
CA LEU A 168 -11.59 7.34 6.25
C LEU A 168 -10.08 7.34 6.08
N ALA A 169 -9.46 6.21 5.72
CA ALA A 169 -8.01 6.16 5.47
C ALA A 169 -7.62 7.08 4.31
N GLN A 170 -8.42 7.08 3.24
CA GLN A 170 -8.22 7.96 2.08
C GLN A 170 -8.42 9.44 2.44
N LEU A 171 -9.46 9.75 3.23
CA LEU A 171 -9.70 11.11 3.72
C LEU A 171 -8.57 11.60 4.63
N PHE A 172 -8.09 10.77 5.56
CA PHE A 172 -6.97 11.14 6.43
C PHE A 172 -5.70 11.40 5.64
N LEU A 173 -5.39 10.57 4.63
CA LEU A 173 -4.25 10.84 3.75
C LEU A 173 -4.40 12.11 2.91
N ALA A 174 -5.63 12.47 2.53
CA ALA A 174 -5.90 13.70 1.77
C ALA A 174 -5.82 14.97 2.64
N ILE A 175 -6.11 14.86 3.93
CA ILE A 175 -6.11 15.97 4.89
C ILE A 175 -4.74 16.14 5.56
N ASP A 176 -3.94 15.07 5.66
CA ASP A 176 -2.64 15.09 6.33
C ASP A 176 -1.75 16.19 5.69
N PRO A 177 -1.36 17.23 6.45
CA PRO A 177 -0.62 18.34 5.90
C PRO A 177 0.79 17.89 5.51
N LEU A 178 0.97 17.58 4.24
CA LEU A 178 2.29 17.28 3.69
C LEU A 178 3.01 18.57 3.32
N PRO A 179 4.35 18.58 3.42
CA PRO A 179 5.13 19.70 2.92
C PRO A 179 4.83 19.86 1.42
N ARG A 180 4.19 20.99 1.05
CA ARG A 180 3.75 21.26 -0.33
C ARG A 180 4.91 21.28 -1.33
N GLU A 181 6.10 21.59 -0.83
CA GLU A 181 7.36 21.56 -1.58
C GLU A 181 7.75 20.14 -2.01
N LEU A 182 7.46 19.15 -1.17
CA LEU A 182 7.69 17.73 -1.46
C LEU A 182 6.53 17.10 -2.21
N PHE A 183 5.30 17.41 -1.82
CA PHE A 183 4.08 16.84 -2.38
C PHE A 183 3.23 17.97 -2.97
N PRO A 184 3.45 18.32 -4.26
CA PRO A 184 2.60 19.30 -4.92
C PRO A 184 1.15 18.80 -4.91
N PRO A 185 0.16 19.69 -4.73
CA PRO A 185 -1.24 19.29 -4.69
C PRO A 185 -1.64 18.67 -6.03
N GLN A 186 -2.14 17.44 -5.98
CA GLN A 186 -2.65 16.70 -7.13
C GLN A 186 -4.16 16.52 -7.01
N ARG A 187 -4.83 16.22 -8.12
CA ARG A 187 -6.24 15.79 -8.07
C ARG A 187 -6.29 14.39 -7.47
N LEU A 188 -7.37 14.08 -6.75
CA LEU A 188 -7.58 12.75 -6.14
C LEU A 188 -7.41 11.59 -7.15
N VAL A 189 -7.85 11.79 -8.40
CA VAL A 189 -7.73 10.79 -9.46
C VAL A 189 -6.27 10.54 -9.83
N ASP A 190 -5.46 11.60 -9.93
CA ASP A 190 -4.05 11.50 -10.28
C ASP A 190 -3.26 10.85 -9.14
N GLU A 191 -3.59 11.18 -7.89
CA GLU A 191 -3.01 10.53 -6.72
C GLU A 191 -3.32 9.03 -6.65
N TRP A 192 -4.54 8.63 -7.02
CA TRP A 192 -4.94 7.23 -7.10
C TRP A 192 -4.26 6.52 -8.28
N ALA A 193 -4.16 7.18 -9.42
CA ALA A 193 -3.48 6.63 -10.59
C ALA A 193 -1.97 6.45 -10.37
N ALA A 194 -1.35 7.26 -9.51
CA ALA A 194 0.03 7.11 -9.07
C ALA A 194 0.20 6.12 -7.91
N GLY A 195 -0.89 5.49 -7.47
CA GLY A 195 -0.92 4.57 -6.34
C GLY A 195 -0.24 3.21 -6.62
N PRO A 196 0.31 2.53 -5.61
CA PRO A 196 1.03 1.26 -5.78
C PRO A 196 0.18 0.11 -6.34
N LEU A 197 -1.10 -0.02 -5.99
CA LEU A 197 -1.97 -1.04 -6.59
C LEU A 197 -2.61 -0.52 -7.86
N ILE A 198 -3.25 0.63 -7.78
CA ILE A 198 -4.07 1.18 -8.86
C ILE A 198 -3.20 1.62 -10.04
N GLY A 199 -2.04 2.22 -9.79
CA GLY A 199 -1.07 2.59 -10.81
C GLY A 199 -0.41 1.41 -11.52
N ARG A 200 -0.43 0.20 -10.96
CA ARG A 200 -0.04 -1.03 -11.67
C ARG A 200 -1.17 -1.60 -12.52
N VAL A 201 -2.40 -1.48 -12.04
CA VAL A 201 -3.60 -1.99 -12.71
C VAL A 201 -4.00 -1.12 -13.91
N ILE A 202 -3.86 0.19 -13.83
CA ILE A 202 -4.27 1.11 -14.92
C ILE A 202 -3.53 0.86 -16.23
N PRO A 203 -2.18 0.74 -16.27
CA PRO A 203 -1.44 0.43 -17.49
C PRO A 203 -1.86 -0.92 -18.07
N LEU A 204 -2.05 -1.94 -17.23
CA LEU A 204 -2.56 -3.25 -17.66
C LEU A 204 -3.91 -3.11 -18.36
N ILE A 205 -4.87 -2.40 -17.76
CA ILE A 205 -6.19 -2.16 -18.35
C ILE A 205 -6.07 -1.37 -19.67
N ARG A 206 -5.20 -0.36 -19.72
CA ARG A 206 -4.99 0.46 -20.93
C ARG A 206 -4.31 -0.31 -22.06
N GLY A 207 -3.53 -1.34 -21.74
CA GLY A 207 -2.87 -2.22 -22.71
C GLY A 207 -3.77 -3.30 -23.28
N LEU A 208 -4.95 -3.55 -22.69
CA LEU A 208 -5.89 -4.55 -23.21
C LEU A 208 -6.50 -4.08 -24.54
N GLU A 209 -6.48 -4.95 -25.54
CA GLU A 209 -7.20 -4.69 -26.78
C GLU A 209 -8.72 -4.74 -26.56
N GLY A 210 -9.51 -4.13 -27.45
CA GLY A 210 -10.97 -4.00 -27.27
C GLY A 210 -11.69 -5.33 -27.05
N LEU A 211 -11.20 -6.43 -27.64
CA LEU A 211 -11.74 -7.77 -27.45
C LEU A 211 -11.41 -8.33 -26.06
N GLU A 212 -10.18 -8.14 -25.58
CA GLU A 212 -9.73 -8.58 -24.25
C GLU A 212 -10.44 -7.81 -23.13
N LEU A 213 -10.59 -6.50 -23.29
CA LEU A 213 -11.39 -5.66 -22.40
C LEU A 213 -12.85 -6.13 -22.38
N GLY A 214 -13.39 -6.48 -23.55
CA GLY A 214 -14.72 -7.09 -23.69
C GLY A 214 -14.84 -8.42 -22.94
N VAL A 215 -13.83 -9.30 -23.03
CA VAL A 215 -13.78 -10.59 -22.32
C VAL A 215 -13.69 -10.38 -20.80
N VAL A 216 -12.83 -9.47 -20.33
CA VAL A 216 -12.71 -9.15 -18.90
C VAL A 216 -14.01 -8.55 -18.37
N ALA A 217 -14.63 -7.62 -19.11
CA ALA A 217 -15.91 -7.05 -18.75
C ALA A 217 -17.03 -8.11 -18.75
N ALA A 218 -17.06 -9.01 -19.73
CA ALA A 218 -18.01 -10.11 -19.81
C ALA A 218 -17.78 -11.14 -18.69
N ALA A 219 -16.54 -11.42 -18.30
CA ALA A 219 -16.21 -12.29 -17.18
C ALA A 219 -16.66 -11.67 -15.86
N LEU A 220 -16.38 -10.37 -15.64
CA LEU A 220 -16.86 -9.63 -14.46
C LEU A 220 -18.39 -9.59 -14.39
N ALA A 221 -19.05 -9.25 -15.50
CA ALA A 221 -20.50 -9.28 -15.61
C ALA A 221 -21.06 -10.68 -15.39
N GLY A 222 -20.42 -11.70 -15.96
CA GLY A 222 -20.77 -13.11 -15.80
C GLY A 222 -20.62 -13.58 -14.35
N SER A 223 -19.55 -13.20 -13.65
CA SER A 223 -19.37 -13.48 -12.22
C SER A 223 -20.47 -12.81 -11.39
N LEU A 224 -20.82 -11.56 -11.67
CA LEU A 224 -21.93 -10.86 -11.02
C LEU A 224 -23.28 -11.56 -11.28
N VAL A 225 -23.51 -12.01 -12.51
CA VAL A 225 -24.72 -12.76 -12.91
C VAL A 225 -24.77 -14.13 -12.25
N LEU A 226 -23.66 -14.86 -12.17
CA LEU A 226 -23.56 -16.15 -11.49
C LEU A 226 -23.85 -16.02 -9.99
N VAL A 227 -23.30 -14.99 -9.33
CA VAL A 227 -23.67 -14.63 -7.96
C VAL A 227 -25.18 -14.33 -7.86
N GLY A 228 -25.75 -13.67 -8.87
CA GLY A 228 -27.19 -13.43 -8.99
C GLY A 228 -28.05 -14.67 -9.27
N PHE A 229 -27.51 -15.74 -9.89
CA PHE A 229 -28.23 -16.98 -10.17
C PHE A 229 -28.18 -17.97 -9.00
N ASP A 230 -27.01 -18.11 -8.37
CA ASP A 230 -26.86 -18.89 -7.13
C ASP A 230 -27.80 -18.35 -6.04
N HIS A 231 -28.06 -17.04 -6.06
CA HIS A 231 -29.12 -16.40 -5.29
C HIS A 231 -30.53 -16.91 -5.59
N LYS A 232 -30.94 -16.93 -6.87
CA LYS A 232 -32.29 -17.36 -7.22
C LYS A 232 -32.56 -18.81 -6.78
N ARG A 233 -31.53 -19.65 -6.79
CA ARG A 233 -31.60 -21.05 -6.34
C ARG A 233 -31.75 -21.18 -4.82
N THR A 234 -31.27 -20.21 -4.05
CA THR A 234 -31.32 -20.20 -2.57
C THR A 234 -32.58 -19.53 -1.99
N ARG A 235 -33.34 -18.82 -2.82
CA ARG A 235 -34.54 -18.01 -2.50
C ARG A 235 -35.80 -18.77 -2.04
N GLY A 236 -35.64 -19.97 -1.49
CA GLY A 236 -36.73 -20.85 -1.04
C GLY A 236 -36.48 -21.53 0.31
N ARG A 237 -35.43 -21.14 1.04
CA ARG A 237 -35.20 -21.59 2.42
C ARG A 237 -35.46 -20.41 3.35
N ASP A 238 -36.40 -20.60 4.28
CA ASP A 238 -36.77 -19.62 5.30
C ASP A 238 -35.52 -19.10 6.04
N GLY A 239 -35.29 -17.78 6.00
CA GLY A 239 -34.07 -17.12 6.51
C GLY A 239 -33.48 -16.01 5.62
N ASP A 240 -34.19 -15.58 4.57
CA ASP A 240 -33.60 -14.87 3.43
C ASP A 240 -33.26 -13.39 3.73
N VAL A 241 -31.96 -13.09 3.89
CA VAL A 241 -31.42 -11.73 3.85
C VAL A 241 -31.30 -11.33 2.37
N GLY A 242 -32.28 -10.57 1.86
CA GLY A 242 -32.39 -10.22 0.44
C GLY A 242 -31.05 -9.84 -0.22
N LEU A 243 -30.67 -10.55 -1.29
CA LEU A 243 -29.30 -10.60 -1.81
C LEU A 243 -28.82 -9.33 -2.53
N GLY A 244 -29.72 -8.39 -2.85
CA GLY A 244 -29.35 -7.02 -3.19
C GLY A 244 -28.59 -6.33 -2.05
N SER A 245 -28.92 -6.65 -0.80
CA SER A 245 -28.16 -6.18 0.36
C SER A 245 -26.85 -6.97 0.55
N ALA A 246 -26.83 -8.28 0.28
CA ALA A 246 -25.65 -9.13 0.48
C ALA A 246 -24.54 -8.84 -0.55
N THR A 247 -24.88 -8.78 -1.85
CA THR A 247 -23.96 -8.38 -2.92
C THR A 247 -23.42 -6.97 -2.69
N LEU A 248 -24.31 -6.01 -2.39
CA LEU A 248 -23.91 -4.64 -2.06
C LEU A 248 -23.00 -4.59 -0.83
N THR A 249 -23.25 -5.40 0.21
CA THR A 249 -22.33 -5.48 1.35
C THR A 249 -21.00 -6.14 1.03
N ALA A 250 -20.96 -7.16 0.17
CA ALA A 250 -19.73 -7.79 -0.25
C ALA A 250 -18.89 -6.82 -1.10
N SER A 251 -19.50 -6.18 -2.10
CA SER A 251 -18.86 -5.16 -2.93
C SER A 251 -18.36 -3.98 -2.10
N LEU A 252 -19.17 -3.45 -1.18
CA LEU A 252 -18.75 -2.38 -0.27
C LEU A 252 -17.58 -2.81 0.62
N GLY A 253 -17.59 -4.04 1.15
CA GLY A 253 -16.50 -4.58 1.94
C GLY A 253 -15.21 -4.73 1.12
N THR A 254 -15.30 -5.26 -0.10
CA THR A 254 -14.15 -5.43 -1.00
C THR A 254 -13.56 -4.10 -1.42
N ILE A 255 -14.40 -3.14 -1.87
CA ILE A 255 -13.95 -1.79 -2.24
C ILE A 255 -13.30 -1.09 -1.04
N GLY A 256 -13.92 -1.21 0.14
CA GLY A 256 -13.37 -0.69 1.39
C GLY A 256 -12.00 -1.27 1.74
N ALA A 257 -11.86 -2.59 1.62
CA ALA A 257 -10.60 -3.29 1.88
C ALA A 257 -9.50 -2.86 0.89
N ILE A 258 -9.81 -2.80 -0.41
CA ILE A 258 -8.87 -2.33 -1.44
C ILE A 258 -8.45 -0.90 -1.16
N ALA A 259 -9.40 -0.01 -0.88
CA ALA A 259 -9.12 1.38 -0.54
C ALA A 259 -8.26 1.51 0.73
N TRP A 260 -8.46 0.66 1.73
CA TRP A 260 -7.64 0.63 2.93
C TRP A 260 -6.23 0.12 2.67
N ILE A 261 -6.06 -0.96 1.90
CA ILE A 261 -4.74 -1.52 1.54
C ILE A 261 -3.96 -0.49 0.72
N GLU A 262 -4.61 0.17 -0.24
CA GLU A 262 -4.04 1.25 -1.03
C GLU A 262 -3.55 2.39 -0.13
N ALA A 263 -4.37 2.84 0.82
CA ALA A 263 -3.97 3.87 1.79
C ALA A 263 -2.81 3.41 2.69
N ALA A 264 -2.86 2.16 3.20
CA ALA A 264 -1.80 1.59 4.02
C ALA A 264 -0.46 1.51 3.27
N SER A 265 -0.50 1.18 1.97
CA SER A 265 0.68 1.17 1.12
C SER A 265 1.21 2.57 0.85
N ARG A 266 0.34 3.53 0.52
CA ARG A 266 0.72 4.94 0.29
C ARG A 266 1.29 5.62 1.54
N GLY A 267 0.83 5.23 2.72
CA GLY A 267 1.31 5.71 4.02
C GLY A 267 2.49 4.93 4.62
N SER A 268 3.10 4.01 3.86
CA SER A 268 4.25 3.19 4.28
C SER A 268 4.03 2.25 5.47
N LEU A 269 2.79 1.82 5.74
CA LEU A 269 2.54 0.81 6.78
C LEU A 269 3.25 -0.51 6.46
N PHE A 270 3.25 -0.94 5.20
CA PHE A 270 3.91 -2.19 4.78
C PHE A 270 5.44 -2.07 4.77
N ALA A 271 6.00 -0.90 4.47
CA ALA A 271 7.44 -0.66 4.63
C ALA A 271 7.86 -0.79 6.10
N ALA A 272 6.99 -0.41 7.04
CA ALA A 272 7.21 -0.58 8.48
C ALA A 272 7.16 -2.05 8.95
N CYS A 273 6.79 -2.98 8.06
CA CYS A 273 6.83 -4.43 8.29
C CYS A 273 8.13 -5.08 7.75
N ASP A 274 9.03 -4.34 7.10
CA ASP A 274 10.23 -4.94 6.52
C ASP A 274 11.26 -5.29 7.61
N PRO A 275 11.52 -6.59 7.89
CA PRO A 275 12.44 -7.00 8.94
C PRO A 275 13.90 -6.64 8.61
N ARG A 276 14.27 -6.44 7.34
CA ARG A 276 15.65 -6.08 6.93
C ARG A 276 16.10 -4.76 7.52
N PHE A 277 15.15 -3.88 7.82
CA PHE A 277 15.39 -2.55 8.38
C PHE A 277 14.94 -2.44 9.84
N GLY A 278 14.66 -3.56 10.52
CA GLY A 278 14.15 -3.58 11.88
C GLY A 278 12.66 -3.21 11.99
N GLY A 279 11.90 -3.34 10.89
CA GLY A 279 10.47 -3.03 10.81
C GLY A 279 9.59 -4.05 11.54
N TYR A 280 9.55 -3.98 12.87
CA TYR A 280 8.61 -4.75 13.70
C TYR A 280 7.38 -3.93 14.10
N ALA A 281 7.45 -2.60 13.97
CA ALA A 281 6.39 -1.68 14.35
C ALA A 281 5.13 -1.85 13.49
N GLY A 282 5.29 -2.07 12.18
CA GLY A 282 4.17 -2.38 11.29
C GLY A 282 3.49 -3.70 11.64
N TRP A 283 4.27 -4.74 11.96
CA TRP A 283 3.72 -6.02 12.43
C TRP A 283 2.95 -5.89 13.75
N LEU A 284 3.47 -5.10 14.70
CA LEU A 284 2.77 -4.79 15.94
C LEU A 284 1.44 -4.07 15.65
N ALA A 285 1.45 -3.13 14.71
CA ALA A 285 0.25 -2.40 14.30
C ALA A 285 -0.80 -3.34 13.71
N LEU A 286 -0.41 -4.21 12.76
CA LEU A 286 -1.29 -5.19 12.13
C LEU A 286 -1.85 -6.20 13.14
N ALA A 287 -1.02 -6.72 14.03
CA ALA A 287 -1.47 -7.63 15.09
C ALA A 287 -2.49 -6.95 16.02
N GLY A 288 -2.21 -5.71 16.42
CA GLY A 288 -3.14 -4.89 17.20
C GLY A 288 -4.48 -4.69 16.50
N LEU A 289 -4.46 -4.38 15.20
CA LEU A 289 -5.68 -4.24 14.40
C LEU A 289 -6.48 -5.54 14.33
N ILE A 290 -5.83 -6.68 14.10
CA ILE A 290 -6.51 -7.99 14.06
C ILE A 290 -7.24 -8.24 15.39
N LEU A 291 -6.58 -8.00 16.52
CA LEU A 291 -7.17 -8.15 17.85
C LEU A 291 -8.34 -7.19 18.08
N ALA A 292 -8.22 -5.93 17.64
CA ALA A 292 -9.27 -4.92 17.74
C ALA A 292 -10.55 -5.28 16.97
N TRP A 293 -10.41 -6.02 15.86
CA TRP A 293 -11.53 -6.44 15.01
C TRP A 293 -12.23 -7.73 15.49
N LEU A 294 -11.64 -8.51 16.38
CA LEU A 294 -12.21 -9.78 16.87
C LEU A 294 -13.67 -9.66 17.38
N PRO A 295 -14.04 -8.65 18.20
CA PRO A 295 -15.41 -8.54 18.67
C PRO A 295 -16.38 -8.22 17.53
N ALA A 296 -15.99 -7.37 16.57
CA ALA A 296 -16.81 -7.00 15.41
C ALA A 296 -17.12 -8.23 14.55
N ILE A 297 -16.09 -9.04 14.30
CA ILE A 297 -16.20 -10.31 13.56
C ILE A 297 -17.14 -11.26 14.30
N ARG A 298 -16.96 -11.43 15.62
CA ARG A 298 -17.81 -12.33 16.41
C ARG A 298 -19.27 -11.90 16.43
N VAL A 299 -19.56 -10.62 16.71
CA VAL A 299 -20.92 -10.08 16.76
C VAL A 299 -21.60 -10.21 15.40
N SER A 300 -20.89 -9.94 14.31
CA SER A 300 -21.45 -10.11 12.96
C SER A 300 -21.78 -11.57 12.64
N ARG A 301 -20.93 -12.52 13.09
CA ARG A 301 -21.17 -13.96 12.91
C ARG A 301 -22.37 -14.44 13.74
N GLU A 302 -22.51 -13.96 14.97
CA GLU A 302 -23.65 -14.27 15.83
C GLU A 302 -24.95 -13.67 15.27
N ALA A 303 -24.91 -12.44 14.77
CA ALA A 303 -26.05 -11.79 14.12
C ALA A 303 -26.47 -12.50 12.83
N TRP A 304 -25.52 -13.06 12.06
CA TRP A 304 -25.83 -13.88 10.89
C TRP A 304 -26.50 -15.20 11.29
N ARG A 305 -25.95 -15.90 12.29
CA ARG A 305 -26.54 -17.15 12.82
C ARG A 305 -27.93 -16.96 13.42
N ALA A 306 -28.23 -15.80 13.99
CA ALA A 306 -29.56 -15.51 14.54
C ALA A 306 -30.61 -15.22 13.46
N ARG A 307 -30.18 -14.99 12.20
CA ARG A 307 -31.06 -14.71 11.05
C ARG A 307 -31.24 -15.91 10.12
N ALA A 308 -30.32 -16.89 10.19
CA ALA A 308 -30.34 -18.16 9.46
C ALA A 308 -31.07 -19.24 10.27
#